data_AF-A0A7S4MPF6-F1
#
_entry.id   AF-A0A7S4MPF6-F1
#
_cell.length_a   1.000
_cell.length_b   1.000
_cell.length_c   1.000
_cell.angle_alpha   90.00
_cell.angle_beta   90.00
_cell.angle_gamma   90.00
#
_symmetry.space_group_name_H-M   'P 1'
#
loop_
_entity.id
_entity.type
_entity.pdbx_description
1 polymer ?
#
loop_
_entity_poly.entity_id
_entity_poly.type
_entity_poly.pdbx_seq_one_letter_code
_entity_poly.pdbx_strand_id
1 'polypeptide(L)'
;KQREEIRQAVELDSVASVRQFLSNQPRSLNEYVIRVDLLRSRDYYTLLGYASFKGAPNIVEFLTNQNGIEVDCGKRYLSFFEFRDSEETPLDLALVRKHEEIVECLIKKQASCKTQQKLLQEFQANRKPQHHRPHYSPSSFDHLVSLLNISSCEATEIQKCMNNTSEEAIKAAMLHGKLSLGSPANLKWKCYLNLLSAMPGTMKKKQTHVQEQRRRVETANARHQALARQIEEIKREQKQLKQEVSELQEDIEASTKLLDTWNAFREEKLPAAMQSVQCAAKLEQQLLANLMGQIREDPSALAALSDAQSKKSTLSLVFNMAGLSEDVITKLSGVSGDEFLNSPNFFSSYFDIKLDEQKDLEYLRLMMACGQFPYDDHVDQCVVCCCDTAEKLWDLLEEHSGDIDISVLNLVMLESHSITGPRALVLTRPDMKSLLKKNSIDKVNKVVRIVLYLLKLHRDSIKN
;
A
#
# COMPACT_ATOMS: atom_id res chain seq x y z
N LYS A 1 -25.58 1.98 17.63
CA LYS A 1 -25.04 1.01 18.61
C LYS A 1 -23.67 1.43 19.13
N GLN A 2 -22.61 1.42 18.31
CA GLN A 2 -21.25 1.82 18.70
C GLN A 2 -21.15 3.21 19.37
N ARG A 3 -21.93 4.20 18.88
CA ARG A 3 -22.01 5.53 19.51
C ARG A 3 -22.51 5.52 20.94
N GLU A 4 -23.49 4.68 21.22
CA GLU A 4 -24.08 4.55 22.55
C GLU A 4 -23.14 3.78 23.49
N GLU A 5 -22.47 2.74 22.97
CA GLU A 5 -21.46 1.98 23.73
C GLU A 5 -20.30 2.86 24.18
N ILE A 6 -19.79 3.74 23.31
CA ILE A 6 -18.72 4.67 23.69
C ILE A 6 -19.19 5.75 24.65
N ARG A 7 -20.41 6.25 24.46
CA ARG A 7 -21.02 7.18 25.40
C ARG A 7 -21.10 6.57 26.81
N GLN A 8 -21.62 5.35 26.92
CA GLN A 8 -21.69 4.61 28.19
C GLN A 8 -20.30 4.34 28.77
N ALA A 9 -19.32 3.99 27.93
CA ALA A 9 -17.95 3.80 28.37
C ALA A 9 -17.35 5.06 29.01
N VAL A 10 -17.63 6.24 28.43
CA VAL A 10 -17.19 7.52 29.00
C VAL A 10 -17.92 7.84 30.30
N GLU A 11 -19.23 7.60 30.36
CA GLU A 11 -20.02 7.81 31.59
C GLU A 11 -19.59 6.86 32.73
N LEU A 12 -19.04 5.69 32.42
CA LEU A 12 -18.50 4.73 33.37
C LEU A 12 -16.98 4.87 33.62
N ASP A 13 -16.32 5.87 33.00
CA ASP A 13 -14.86 6.06 33.02
C ASP A 13 -14.05 4.79 32.64
N SER A 14 -14.59 3.99 31.72
CA SER A 14 -13.97 2.72 31.25
C SER A 14 -12.90 2.97 30.18
N VAL A 15 -11.66 3.14 30.62
CA VAL A 15 -10.49 3.29 29.73
C VAL A 15 -10.32 2.10 28.79
N ALA A 16 -10.64 0.87 29.23
CA ALA A 16 -10.49 -0.34 28.42
C ALA A 16 -11.37 -0.31 27.17
N SER A 17 -12.64 0.10 27.33
CA SER A 17 -13.61 0.18 26.23
C SER A 17 -13.24 1.30 25.25
N VAL A 18 -12.82 2.46 25.75
CA VAL A 18 -12.35 3.57 24.89
C VAL A 18 -11.09 3.20 24.13
N ARG A 19 -10.13 2.52 24.78
CA ARG A 19 -8.89 2.04 24.15
C ARG A 19 -9.19 1.05 23.02
N GLN A 20 -10.08 0.09 23.25
CA GLN A 20 -10.47 -0.89 22.23
C GLN A 20 -11.16 -0.22 21.04
N PHE A 21 -11.96 0.82 21.28
CA PHE A 21 -12.57 1.58 20.19
C PHE A 21 -11.55 2.33 19.34
N LEU A 22 -10.60 3.04 19.97
CA LEU A 22 -9.56 3.78 19.25
C LEU A 22 -8.57 2.86 18.53
N SER A 23 -8.31 1.65 19.03
CA SER A 23 -7.48 0.68 18.30
C SER A 23 -8.12 0.23 16.98
N ASN A 24 -9.46 0.19 16.94
CA ASN A 24 -10.19 -0.17 15.73
C ASN A 24 -10.37 1.03 14.79
N GLN A 25 -10.31 2.26 15.30
CA GLN A 25 -10.53 3.49 14.54
C GLN A 25 -9.54 4.60 14.98
N PRO A 26 -8.26 4.53 14.60
CA PRO A 26 -7.26 5.50 15.06
C PRO A 26 -7.51 6.93 14.57
N ARG A 27 -8.15 7.11 13.39
CA ARG A 27 -8.54 8.43 12.87
C ARG A 27 -9.62 9.13 13.72
N SER A 28 -10.35 8.36 14.53
CA SER A 28 -11.42 8.86 15.39
C SER A 28 -10.92 9.63 16.62
N LEU A 29 -9.61 9.71 16.88
CA LEU A 29 -9.07 10.36 18.09
C LEU A 29 -9.56 11.82 18.27
N ASN A 30 -9.47 12.64 17.23
CA ASN A 30 -9.93 14.04 17.24
C ASN A 30 -11.26 14.24 16.49
N GLU A 31 -11.62 13.32 15.59
CA GLU A 31 -12.77 13.47 14.69
C GLU A 31 -14.07 12.90 15.26
N TYR A 32 -13.99 12.03 16.26
CA TYR A 32 -15.18 11.37 16.78
C TYR A 32 -16.01 12.29 17.65
N VAL A 33 -17.27 12.43 17.27
CA VAL A 33 -18.22 13.33 17.94
C VAL A 33 -19.33 12.52 18.63
N ILE A 34 -19.47 12.76 19.93
CA ILE A 34 -20.55 12.21 20.75
C ILE A 34 -21.71 13.21 20.75
N ARG A 35 -22.86 12.74 20.28
CA ARG A 35 -24.11 13.51 20.31
C ARG A 35 -24.80 13.30 21.66
N VAL A 36 -25.14 14.41 22.29
CA VAL A 36 -25.86 14.45 23.58
C VAL A 36 -27.13 15.26 23.37
N ASP A 37 -28.27 14.58 23.46
CA ASP A 37 -29.58 15.22 23.42
C ASP A 37 -29.88 15.75 24.83
N LEU A 38 -29.81 17.07 25.02
CA LEU A 38 -30.30 17.78 26.20
C LEU A 38 -31.73 18.27 25.92
N LEU A 39 -32.53 18.52 26.96
CA LEU A 39 -33.98 18.79 26.89
C LEU A 39 -34.42 19.82 25.82
N ARG A 40 -33.54 20.72 25.38
CA ARG A 40 -33.81 21.72 24.34
C ARG A 40 -32.66 21.95 23.34
N SER A 41 -31.56 21.21 23.42
CA SER A 41 -30.40 21.38 22.52
C SER A 41 -29.74 20.04 22.19
N ARG A 42 -29.17 19.95 20.99
CA ARG A 42 -28.32 18.83 20.59
C ARG A 42 -26.88 19.31 20.62
N ASP A 43 -26.17 18.87 21.65
CA ASP A 43 -24.75 19.17 21.77
C ASP A 43 -23.92 18.05 21.15
N TYR A 44 -22.79 18.44 20.60
CA TYR A 44 -21.87 17.57 19.90
C TYR A 44 -20.47 17.82 20.46
N TYR A 45 -19.93 16.83 21.17
CA TYR A 45 -18.65 16.92 21.85
C TYR A 45 -17.62 16.06 21.16
N THR A 46 -16.37 16.49 21.09
CA THR A 46 -15.28 15.54 20.83
C THR A 46 -15.21 14.51 21.96
N LEU A 47 -14.53 13.39 21.74
CA LEU A 47 -14.37 12.38 22.79
C LEU A 47 -13.72 12.97 24.06
N LEU A 48 -12.67 13.79 23.90
CA LEU A 48 -11.99 14.48 25.01
C LEU A 48 -12.90 15.54 25.67
N GLY A 49 -13.62 16.32 24.88
CA GLY A 49 -14.57 17.30 25.39
C GLY A 49 -15.70 16.66 26.20
N TYR A 50 -16.23 15.53 25.72
CA TYR A 50 -17.29 14.81 26.44
C TYR A 50 -16.79 14.19 27.74
N ALA A 51 -15.61 13.56 27.73
CA ALA A 51 -14.99 13.01 28.94
C ALA A 51 -14.73 14.11 29.98
N SER A 52 -14.27 15.28 29.53
CA SER A 52 -14.03 16.45 30.38
C SER A 52 -15.33 17.02 30.95
N PHE A 53 -16.40 17.06 30.15
CA PHE A 53 -17.73 17.48 30.61
C PHE A 53 -18.35 16.50 31.61
N LYS A 54 -18.16 15.19 31.41
CA LYS A 54 -18.73 14.14 32.25
C LYS A 54 -17.97 13.87 33.55
N GLY A 55 -16.72 14.31 33.65
CA GLY A 55 -15.92 14.05 34.86
C GLY A 55 -15.28 12.66 34.84
N ALA A 56 -14.72 12.25 33.70
CA ALA A 56 -14.06 10.95 33.50
C ALA A 56 -12.52 11.12 33.51
N PRO A 57 -11.88 11.25 34.69
CA PRO A 57 -10.47 11.63 34.79
C PRO A 57 -9.52 10.59 34.18
N ASN A 58 -9.81 9.29 34.32
CA ASN A 58 -8.93 8.25 33.79
C ASN A 58 -8.95 8.24 32.25
N ILE A 59 -10.11 8.48 31.63
CA ILE A 59 -10.22 8.65 30.18
C ILE A 59 -9.52 9.93 29.73
N VAL A 60 -9.65 11.06 30.44
CA VAL A 60 -8.96 12.30 30.07
C VAL A 60 -7.44 12.12 30.15
N GLU A 61 -6.92 11.51 31.20
CA GLU A 61 -5.48 11.21 31.31
C GLU A 61 -5.02 10.27 30.19
N PHE A 62 -5.80 9.23 29.87
CA PHE A 62 -5.50 8.32 28.77
C PHE A 62 -5.45 9.02 27.40
N LEU A 63 -6.45 9.85 27.10
CA LEU A 63 -6.55 10.56 25.82
C LEU A 63 -5.45 11.61 25.65
N THR A 64 -5.17 12.41 26.69
CA THR A 64 -4.12 13.45 26.67
C THR A 64 -2.69 12.89 26.62
N ASN A 65 -2.52 11.58 26.81
CA ASN A 65 -1.26 10.87 26.62
C ASN A 65 -1.11 10.23 25.24
N GLN A 66 -2.12 10.30 24.35
CA GLN A 66 -2.00 9.83 22.97
C GLN A 66 -1.24 10.83 22.10
N ASN A 67 -0.37 10.34 21.22
CA ASN A 67 0.32 11.20 20.25
C ASN A 67 -0.69 11.78 19.25
N GLY A 68 -0.67 13.11 19.06
CA GLY A 68 -1.53 13.80 18.08
C GLY A 68 -2.93 14.18 18.59
N ILE A 69 -3.22 14.02 19.89
CA ILE A 69 -4.45 14.53 20.50
C ILE A 69 -4.51 16.06 20.45
N GLU A 70 -5.63 16.62 20.00
CA GLU A 70 -5.90 18.06 20.02
C GLU A 70 -6.58 18.45 21.35
N VAL A 71 -5.78 18.92 22.32
CA VAL A 71 -6.25 19.22 23.68
C VAL A 71 -7.24 20.39 23.77
N ASP A 72 -7.35 21.22 22.74
CA ASP A 72 -8.22 22.41 22.70
C ASP A 72 -9.55 22.16 21.96
N CYS A 73 -9.72 21.00 21.32
CA CYS A 73 -10.94 20.71 20.55
C CYS A 73 -12.01 20.07 21.46
N GLY A 74 -12.93 20.87 22.02
CA GLY A 74 -13.93 20.39 23.01
C GLY A 74 -15.32 20.14 22.43
N LYS A 75 -15.92 21.14 21.79
CA LYS A 75 -17.29 21.08 21.23
C LYS A 75 -17.26 21.35 19.73
N ARG A 76 -17.94 20.51 18.92
CA ARG A 76 -18.07 20.67 17.46
C ARG A 76 -19.54 20.69 17.08
N TYR A 77 -20.16 21.87 16.90
CA TYR A 77 -21.55 21.91 16.42
C TYR A 77 -21.65 21.56 14.94
N LEU A 78 -22.69 20.77 14.62
CA LEU A 78 -23.10 20.45 13.25
C LEU A 78 -24.55 20.89 12.98
N SER A 79 -25.09 21.88 13.70
CA SER A 79 -26.44 22.38 13.43
C SER A 79 -26.44 23.47 12.36
N PHE A 80 -27.18 23.18 11.28
CA PHE A 80 -27.38 24.05 10.11
C PHE A 80 -28.17 25.34 10.38
N PHE A 81 -28.75 25.50 11.58
CA PHE A 81 -29.56 26.65 11.96
C PHE A 81 -29.12 27.12 13.36
N GLU A 82 -28.76 28.40 13.45
CA GLU A 82 -28.33 29.16 14.64
C GLU A 82 -26.85 29.01 15.06
N PHE A 83 -26.05 29.93 14.53
CA PHE A 83 -24.67 30.22 14.88
C PHE A 83 -24.57 30.82 16.29
N ARG A 84 -24.16 30.00 17.26
CA ARG A 84 -23.25 30.48 18.30
C ARG A 84 -22.10 29.50 18.38
N ASP A 85 -20.95 29.92 17.85
CA ASP A 85 -19.67 29.25 18.03
C ASP A 85 -19.30 29.29 19.50
N SER A 86 -19.87 28.39 20.31
CA SER A 86 -19.32 28.17 21.64
C SER A 86 -18.05 27.34 21.46
N GLU A 87 -16.92 28.03 21.31
CA GLU A 87 -15.56 27.46 21.28
C GLU A 87 -15.13 26.91 22.65
N GLU A 88 -16.03 26.20 23.34
CA GLU A 88 -15.71 25.62 24.64
C GLU A 88 -14.69 24.50 24.45
N THR A 89 -13.49 24.74 24.96
CA THR A 89 -12.41 23.76 25.03
C THR A 89 -12.73 22.68 26.09
N PRO A 90 -12.04 21.54 26.08
CA PRO A 90 -12.15 20.55 27.16
C PRO A 90 -11.89 21.17 28.54
N LEU A 91 -10.99 22.16 28.64
CA LEU A 91 -10.69 22.87 29.87
C LEU A 91 -11.86 23.77 30.32
N ASP A 92 -12.50 24.49 29.39
CA ASP A 92 -13.71 25.28 29.68
C ASP A 92 -14.83 24.38 30.22
N LEU A 93 -15.04 23.22 29.60
CA LEU A 93 -16.07 22.24 30.01
C LEU A 93 -15.79 21.67 31.41
N ALA A 94 -14.53 21.34 31.72
CA ALA A 94 -14.14 20.84 33.05
C ALA A 94 -14.30 21.92 34.14
N LEU A 95 -13.97 23.17 33.84
CA LEU A 95 -14.13 24.32 34.76
C LEU A 95 -15.59 24.59 35.09
N VAL A 96 -16.48 24.63 34.09
CA VAL A 96 -17.93 24.83 34.28
C VAL A 96 -18.52 23.75 35.18
N ARG A 97 -17.99 22.52 35.06
CA ARG A 97 -18.45 21.36 35.82
C ARG A 97 -17.71 21.12 37.14
N LYS A 98 -16.67 21.91 37.45
CA LYS A 98 -15.84 21.84 38.66
C LYS A 98 -15.13 20.48 38.84
N HIS A 99 -14.65 19.89 37.75
CA HIS A 99 -13.89 18.64 37.79
C HIS A 99 -12.40 18.93 38.02
N GLU A 100 -12.00 19.16 39.27
CA GLU A 100 -10.66 19.67 39.63
C GLU A 100 -9.49 18.82 39.09
N GLU A 101 -9.56 17.49 39.22
CA GLU A 101 -8.52 16.56 38.72
C GLU A 101 -8.31 16.67 37.20
N ILE A 102 -9.40 16.87 36.45
CA ILE A 102 -9.37 17.04 35.00
C ILE A 102 -8.78 18.40 34.63
N VAL A 103 -9.16 19.45 35.35
CA VAL A 103 -8.60 20.80 35.18
C VAL A 103 -7.08 20.78 35.38
N GLU A 104 -6.58 20.08 36.41
CA GLU A 104 -5.15 19.92 36.64
C GLU A 104 -4.44 19.14 35.53
N CYS A 105 -5.05 18.03 35.08
CA CYS A 105 -4.54 17.23 33.98
C CYS A 105 -4.40 18.05 32.70
N LEU A 106 -5.43 18.83 32.34
CA LEU A 106 -5.46 19.66 31.14
C LEU A 106 -4.51 20.87 31.23
N ILE A 107 -4.38 21.52 32.40
CA ILE A 107 -3.39 22.60 32.61
C ILE A 107 -1.97 22.05 32.46
N LYS A 108 -1.67 20.87 33.00
CA LYS A 108 -0.35 20.22 32.85
C LYS A 108 -0.01 19.94 31.38
N LYS A 109 -1.02 19.75 30.54
CA LYS A 109 -0.91 19.53 29.10
C LYS A 109 -0.99 20.83 28.28
N GLN A 110 -0.95 21.99 28.95
CA GLN A 110 -0.99 23.32 28.32
C GLN A 110 -2.25 23.58 27.49
N ALA A 111 -3.39 22.98 27.85
CA ALA A 111 -4.67 23.28 27.21
C ALA A 111 -5.05 24.75 27.44
N SER A 112 -5.56 25.40 26.40
CA SER A 112 -6.06 26.76 26.43
C SER A 112 -7.47 26.82 27.05
N CYS A 113 -7.77 27.93 27.72
CA CYS A 113 -9.11 28.25 28.22
C CYS A 113 -9.60 29.44 27.40
N LYS A 114 -10.74 29.29 26.71
CA LYS A 114 -11.23 30.32 25.78
C LYS A 114 -12.35 31.14 26.38
N THR A 115 -13.31 30.48 27.01
CA THR A 115 -14.57 31.14 27.45
C THR A 115 -14.65 31.31 28.96
N GLN A 116 -13.88 30.54 29.74
CA GLN A 116 -14.01 30.45 31.20
C GLN A 116 -12.80 31.04 31.97
N GLN A 117 -12.15 32.07 31.43
CA GLN A 117 -10.92 32.65 32.02
C GLN A 117 -11.10 33.09 33.49
N LYS A 118 -12.28 33.59 33.86
CA LYS A 118 -12.60 33.97 35.26
C LYS A 118 -12.59 32.75 36.19
N LEU A 119 -13.23 31.65 35.78
CA LEU A 119 -13.24 30.41 36.57
C LEU A 119 -11.84 29.80 36.70
N LEU A 120 -11.01 29.91 35.65
CA LEU A 120 -9.62 29.48 35.71
C LEU A 120 -8.80 30.29 36.73
N GLN A 121 -8.96 31.63 36.72
CA GLN A 121 -8.31 32.51 37.71
C GLN A 121 -8.76 32.20 39.13
N GLU A 122 -10.06 31.96 39.35
CA GLU A 122 -10.60 31.55 40.65
C GLU A 122 -10.05 30.19 41.10
N PHE A 123 -9.99 29.21 40.20
CA PHE A 123 -9.41 27.89 40.48
C PHE A 123 -7.93 28.00 40.90
N GLN A 124 -7.15 28.82 40.17
CA GLN A 124 -5.73 29.06 40.48
C GLN A 124 -5.55 29.85 41.78
N ALA A 125 -6.42 30.82 42.09
CA ALA A 125 -6.38 31.59 43.32
C ALA A 125 -6.77 30.77 44.56
N ASN A 126 -7.68 29.79 44.40
CA ASN A 126 -8.13 28.92 45.48
C ASN A 126 -7.18 27.75 45.77
N ARG A 127 -6.24 27.45 44.86
CA ARG A 127 -5.06 26.63 45.18
C ARG A 127 -4.14 27.40 46.11
N LYS A 128 -4.48 27.42 47.40
CA LYS A 128 -3.47 27.58 48.45
C LYS A 128 -2.38 26.56 48.12
N PRO A 129 -1.09 26.96 48.05
CA PRO A 129 -0.02 25.99 47.88
C PRO A 129 -0.26 24.94 48.94
N GLN A 130 -0.53 23.70 48.52
CA GLN A 130 -0.46 22.58 49.44
C GLN A 130 0.97 22.64 49.93
N HIS A 131 1.16 23.20 51.14
CA HIS A 131 2.38 23.05 51.87
C HIS A 131 2.63 21.55 51.85
N HIS A 132 3.62 21.13 51.05
CA HIS A 132 4.39 19.95 51.37
C HIS A 132 4.63 20.06 52.87
N ARG A 133 4.00 19.15 53.64
CA ARG A 133 4.33 19.00 55.05
C ARG A 133 5.85 19.03 55.09
N PRO A 134 6.48 19.93 55.86
CA PRO A 134 7.91 19.88 56.01
C PRO A 134 8.20 18.45 56.40
N HIS A 135 8.93 17.74 55.54
CA HIS A 135 9.64 16.55 55.98
C HIS A 135 10.45 17.07 57.15
N TYR A 136 9.98 16.77 58.36
CA TYR A 136 10.81 16.81 59.53
C TYR A 136 11.99 15.92 59.11
N SER A 137 13.15 16.53 58.83
CA SER A 137 14.38 15.77 58.84
C SER A 137 14.67 15.64 60.32
N PRO A 138 14.30 14.53 60.99
CA PRO A 138 14.89 14.24 62.30
C PRO A 138 16.39 14.48 62.16
N SER A 139 17.02 15.06 63.19
CA SER A 139 18.48 15.13 63.19
C SER A 139 19.03 13.74 62.84
N SER A 140 20.17 13.64 62.16
CA SER A 140 20.72 12.34 61.75
C SER A 140 20.82 11.34 62.92
N PHE A 141 20.90 11.87 64.14
CA PHE A 141 20.87 11.15 65.40
C PHE A 141 19.48 10.60 65.78
N ASP A 142 18.40 11.38 65.68
CA ASP A 142 17.03 10.92 66.00
C ASP A 142 16.57 9.77 65.09
N HIS A 143 17.03 9.74 63.83
CA HIS A 143 16.76 8.64 62.90
C HIS A 143 17.59 7.39 63.21
N LEU A 144 18.82 7.56 63.71
CA LEU A 144 19.65 6.46 64.20
C LEU A 144 19.09 5.87 65.50
N VAL A 145 18.59 6.71 66.39
CA VAL A 145 17.94 6.35 67.66
C VAL A 145 16.72 5.47 67.42
N SER A 146 15.86 5.84 66.46
CA SER A 146 14.69 5.02 66.11
C SER A 146 15.08 3.68 65.47
N LEU A 147 16.15 3.65 64.67
CA LEU A 147 16.67 2.43 64.05
C LEU A 147 17.33 1.46 65.03
N LEU A 148 17.73 1.94 66.21
CA LEU A 148 18.41 1.18 67.27
C LEU A 148 17.48 0.82 68.44
N ASN A 149 16.18 1.16 68.36
CA ASN A 149 15.20 1.00 69.44
C ASN A 149 15.66 1.67 70.77
N ILE A 150 16.44 2.75 70.69
CA ILE A 150 16.80 3.56 71.86
C ILE A 150 15.59 4.44 72.19
N SER A 151 15.17 4.49 73.45
CA SER A 151 14.05 5.37 73.81
C SER A 151 14.46 6.85 73.66
N SER A 152 13.50 7.74 73.39
CA SER A 152 13.78 9.17 73.21
C SER A 152 14.48 9.81 74.42
N CYS A 153 14.21 9.31 75.62
CA CYS A 153 14.85 9.74 76.86
C CYS A 153 16.35 9.42 76.88
N GLU A 154 16.72 8.20 76.49
CA GLU A 154 18.11 7.73 76.46
C GLU A 154 18.91 8.41 75.35
N ALA A 155 18.28 8.65 74.20
CA ALA A 155 18.86 9.45 73.12
C ALA A 155 19.21 10.87 73.58
N THR A 156 18.33 11.50 74.34
CA THR A 156 18.56 12.83 74.90
C THR A 156 19.73 12.83 75.90
N GLU A 157 19.88 11.77 76.71
CA GLU A 157 21.03 11.61 77.61
C GLU A 157 22.34 11.44 76.84
N ILE A 158 22.37 10.59 75.80
CA ILE A 158 23.56 10.40 74.95
C ILE A 158 23.93 11.71 74.26
N GLN A 159 22.96 12.44 73.70
CA GLN A 159 23.17 13.74 73.05
C GLN A 159 23.75 14.78 74.03
N LYS A 160 23.24 14.83 75.28
CA LYS A 160 23.78 15.70 76.34
C LYS A 160 25.21 15.34 76.71
N CYS A 161 25.57 14.06 76.69
CA CYS A 161 26.93 13.60 76.93
C CYS A 161 27.87 13.96 75.78
N MET A 162 27.43 13.80 74.52
CA MET A 162 28.21 14.20 73.33
C MET A 162 28.59 15.68 73.30
N ASN A 163 27.80 16.55 73.94
CA ASN A 163 28.07 17.98 74.05
C ASN A 163 29.10 18.34 75.15
N ASN A 164 29.53 17.38 75.97
CA ASN A 164 30.54 17.55 77.02
C ASN A 164 31.77 16.72 76.67
N THR A 165 32.84 17.34 76.19
CA THR A 165 34.01 16.62 75.65
C THR A 165 35.14 16.35 76.65
N SER A 166 35.16 17.00 77.82
CA SER A 166 36.17 16.73 78.86
C SER A 166 35.65 15.76 79.93
N GLU A 167 36.56 14.92 80.44
CA GLU A 167 36.28 13.98 81.52
C GLU A 167 35.75 14.71 82.77
N GLU A 168 36.30 15.89 83.07
CA GLU A 168 35.88 16.75 84.17
C GLU A 168 34.43 17.25 83.99
N ALA A 169 34.03 17.61 82.77
CA ALA A 169 32.67 18.04 82.47
C ALA A 169 31.66 16.89 82.57
N ILE A 170 32.03 15.69 82.10
CA ILE A 170 31.21 14.48 82.23
C ILE A 170 31.07 14.08 83.70
N LYS A 171 32.16 14.08 84.45
CA LYS A 171 32.18 13.78 85.90
C LYS A 171 31.32 14.78 86.67
N ALA A 172 31.46 16.08 86.39
CA ALA A 172 30.61 17.10 86.98
C ALA A 172 29.13 16.89 86.59
N ALA A 173 28.83 16.60 85.33
CA ALA A 173 27.45 16.36 84.89
C ALA A 173 26.81 15.14 85.56
N MET A 174 27.58 14.07 85.84
CA MET A 174 27.11 12.93 86.63
C MET A 174 26.88 13.28 88.10
N LEU A 175 27.82 13.99 88.74
CA LEU A 175 27.71 14.40 90.14
C LEU A 175 26.53 15.35 90.40
N HIS A 176 26.19 16.21 89.44
CA HIS A 176 25.06 17.14 89.53
C HIS A 176 23.74 16.56 88.99
N GLY A 177 23.67 15.24 88.73
CA GLY A 177 22.47 14.56 88.25
C GLY A 177 22.02 14.94 86.84
N LYS A 178 22.87 15.62 86.05
CA LYS A 178 22.58 15.96 84.65
C LYS A 178 22.77 14.76 83.70
N LEU A 179 23.59 13.79 84.10
CA LEU A 179 23.73 12.48 83.46
C LEU A 179 23.41 11.39 84.49
N SER A 180 22.49 10.48 84.18
CA SER A 180 22.12 9.44 85.14
C SER A 180 23.23 8.39 85.30
N LEU A 181 23.51 8.01 86.55
CA LEU A 181 24.30 6.83 86.87
C LEU A 181 23.36 5.62 86.87
N GLY A 182 23.71 4.58 86.13
CA GLY A 182 23.01 3.29 86.22
C GLY A 182 23.27 2.61 87.56
N SER A 183 22.45 1.61 87.92
CA SER A 183 22.75 0.78 89.09
C SER A 183 24.01 -0.06 88.84
N PRO A 184 24.68 -0.60 89.87
CA PRO A 184 25.83 -1.49 89.69
C PRO A 184 25.52 -2.71 88.80
N ALA A 185 24.28 -3.19 88.82
CA ALA A 185 23.79 -4.28 87.98
C ALA A 185 23.40 -3.83 86.55
N ASN A 186 23.21 -2.52 86.31
CA ASN A 186 22.77 -1.97 85.02
C ASN A 186 23.44 -0.62 84.75
N LEU A 187 24.73 -0.66 84.41
CA LEU A 187 25.52 0.52 84.06
C LEU A 187 25.09 1.07 82.70
N LYS A 188 24.15 2.05 82.70
CA LYS A 188 23.58 2.68 81.50
C LYS A 188 24.62 3.07 80.44
N TRP A 189 25.68 3.76 80.83
CA TRP A 189 26.73 4.22 79.89
C TRP A 189 27.54 3.07 79.27
N LYS A 190 27.71 1.96 79.99
CA LYS A 190 28.33 0.74 79.44
C LYS A 190 27.41 0.08 78.41
N CYS A 191 26.10 0.08 78.66
CA CYS A 191 25.10 -0.39 77.70
C CYS A 191 25.07 0.48 76.44
N TYR A 192 25.11 1.81 76.57
CA TYR A 192 25.21 2.73 75.43
C TYR A 192 26.50 2.56 74.64
N LEU A 193 27.64 2.38 75.34
CA LEU A 193 28.93 2.11 74.68
C LEU A 193 28.89 0.82 73.86
N ASN A 194 28.33 -0.26 74.41
CA ASN A 194 28.18 -1.54 73.69
C ASN A 194 27.25 -1.42 72.48
N LEU A 195 26.17 -0.65 72.60
CA LEU A 195 25.21 -0.42 71.52
C LEU A 195 25.84 0.41 70.39
N LEU A 196 26.53 1.50 70.74
CA LEU A 196 27.21 2.38 69.79
C LEU A 196 28.41 1.68 69.14
N SER A 197 29.16 0.85 69.88
CA SER A 197 30.30 0.11 69.32
C SER A 197 29.89 -1.03 68.37
N ALA A 198 28.69 -1.61 68.54
CA ALA A 198 28.12 -2.59 67.60
C ALA A 198 27.52 -1.95 66.33
N MET A 199 27.28 -0.64 66.35
CA MET A 199 26.56 0.10 65.29
C MET A 199 27.25 0.07 63.91
N PRO A 200 28.58 0.22 63.79
CA PRO A 200 29.25 0.10 62.49
C PRO A 200 29.00 -1.27 61.83
N GLY A 201 28.97 -2.35 62.62
CA GLY A 201 28.72 -3.70 62.14
C GLY A 201 27.27 -3.91 61.68
N THR A 202 26.29 -3.42 62.44
CA THR A 202 24.86 -3.51 62.06
C THR A 202 24.56 -2.63 60.85
N MET A 203 25.12 -1.43 60.77
CA MET A 203 24.97 -0.55 59.61
C MET A 203 25.63 -1.12 58.35
N LYS A 204 26.81 -1.74 58.47
CA LYS A 204 27.45 -2.46 57.35
C LYS A 204 26.56 -3.61 56.84
N LYS A 205 25.97 -4.41 57.73
CA LYS A 205 25.01 -5.47 57.35
C LYS A 205 23.75 -4.93 56.66
N LYS A 206 23.18 -3.84 57.18
CA LYS A 206 22.04 -3.15 56.55
C LYS A 206 22.42 -2.58 55.18
N GLN A 207 23.60 -1.99 55.05
CA GLN A 207 24.12 -1.46 53.79
C GLN A 207 24.28 -2.57 52.74
N THR A 208 24.87 -3.73 53.10
CA THR A 208 24.98 -4.88 52.19
C THR A 208 23.62 -5.44 51.81
N HIS A 209 22.67 -5.47 52.74
CA HIS A 209 21.30 -5.91 52.44
C HIS A 209 20.61 -4.96 51.45
N VAL A 210 20.73 -3.64 51.65
CA VAL A 210 20.19 -2.64 50.73
C VAL A 210 20.83 -2.75 49.35
N GLN A 211 22.16 -2.96 49.27
CA GLN A 211 22.85 -3.16 48.00
C GLN A 211 22.34 -4.42 47.27
N GLU A 212 22.15 -5.54 47.97
CA GLU A 212 21.62 -6.76 47.35
C GLU A 212 20.17 -6.57 46.88
N GLN A 213 19.32 -5.91 47.66
CA GLN A 213 17.95 -5.61 47.23
C GLN A 213 17.92 -4.69 46.00
N ARG A 214 18.80 -3.68 45.94
CA ARG A 214 18.95 -2.83 44.73
C ARG A 214 19.32 -3.66 43.51
N ARG A 215 20.31 -4.55 43.63
CA ARG A 215 20.71 -5.46 42.54
C ARG A 215 19.58 -6.38 42.09
N ARG A 216 18.75 -6.87 43.02
CA ARG A 216 17.57 -7.68 42.71
C ARG A 216 16.51 -6.88 41.94
N VAL A 217 16.24 -5.63 42.36
CA VAL A 217 15.32 -4.72 41.67
C VAL A 217 15.83 -4.39 40.26
N GLU A 218 17.13 -4.12 40.10
CA GLU A 218 17.74 -3.86 38.80
C GLU A 218 17.59 -5.07 37.86
N THR A 219 17.90 -6.28 38.34
CA THR A 219 17.72 -7.52 37.57
C THR A 219 16.25 -7.75 37.20
N ALA A 220 15.31 -7.53 38.13
CA ALA A 220 13.88 -7.69 37.88
C ALA A 220 13.38 -6.67 36.84
N ASN A 221 13.82 -5.41 36.92
CA ASN A 221 13.48 -4.38 35.95
C ASN A 221 14.03 -4.68 34.56
N ALA A 222 15.27 -5.17 34.46
CA ALA A 222 15.85 -5.60 33.19
C ALA A 222 15.04 -6.75 32.56
N ARG A 223 14.61 -7.74 33.37
CA ARG A 223 13.74 -8.83 32.90
C ARG A 223 12.37 -8.33 32.46
N HIS A 224 11.76 -7.41 33.22
CA HIS A 224 10.48 -6.80 32.85
C HIS A 224 10.57 -6.07 31.50
N GLN A 225 11.63 -5.29 31.28
CA GLN A 225 11.86 -4.60 30.01
C GLN A 225 12.08 -5.59 28.84
N ALA A 226 12.80 -6.69 29.06
CA ALA A 226 13.00 -7.72 28.05
C ALA A 226 11.68 -8.39 27.64
N LEU A 227 10.84 -8.75 28.61
CA LEU A 227 9.51 -9.32 28.35
C LEU A 227 8.58 -8.33 27.64
N ALA A 228 8.62 -7.05 28.01
CA ALA A 228 7.85 -6.01 27.33
C ALA A 228 8.21 -5.89 25.84
N ARG A 229 9.50 -6.02 25.49
CA ARG A 229 9.95 -6.04 24.08
C ARG A 229 9.43 -7.27 23.32
N GLN A 230 9.49 -8.45 23.94
CA GLN A 230 8.95 -9.68 23.33
C GLN A 230 7.44 -9.59 23.07
N ILE A 231 6.69 -9.00 23.99
CA ILE A 231 5.24 -8.78 23.81
C ILE A 231 4.97 -7.87 22.61
N GLU A 232 5.75 -6.81 22.42
CA GLU A 232 5.58 -5.91 21.27
C GLU A 232 5.99 -6.57 19.95
N GLU A 233 7.00 -7.44 19.96
CA GLU A 233 7.39 -8.26 18.80
C GLU A 233 6.27 -9.23 18.39
N ILE A 234 5.73 -10.01 19.34
CA ILE A 234 4.61 -10.93 19.09
C ILE A 234 3.38 -10.18 18.57
N LYS A 235 3.07 -8.98 19.09
CA LYS A 235 1.95 -8.17 18.57
C LYS A 235 2.17 -7.72 17.13
N ARG A 236 3.42 -7.41 16.76
CA ARG A 236 3.76 -7.03 15.39
C ARG A 236 3.58 -8.21 14.44
N GLU A 237 4.08 -9.38 14.80
CA GLU A 237 3.89 -10.63 14.04
C GLU A 237 2.40 -10.96 13.90
N GLN A 238 1.63 -10.86 14.99
CA GLN A 238 0.18 -11.09 14.95
C GLN A 238 -0.53 -10.13 13.99
N LYS A 239 -0.08 -8.87 13.89
CA LYS A 239 -0.64 -7.90 12.95
C LYS A 239 -0.29 -8.27 11.50
N GLN A 240 0.95 -8.68 11.25
CA GLN A 240 1.39 -9.12 9.92
C GLN A 240 0.62 -10.34 9.45
N LEU A 241 0.50 -11.38 10.30
CA LEU A 241 -0.26 -12.59 9.97
C LEU A 241 -1.74 -12.30 9.70
N LYS A 242 -2.34 -11.36 10.45
CA LYS A 242 -3.73 -10.95 10.18
C LYS A 242 -3.90 -10.26 8.82
N GLN A 243 -2.91 -9.47 8.42
CA GLN A 243 -2.91 -8.85 7.10
C GLN A 243 -2.75 -9.91 6.01
N GLU A 244 -1.79 -10.82 6.14
CA GLU A 244 -1.55 -11.92 5.19
C GLU A 244 -2.79 -12.81 5.03
N VAL A 245 -3.48 -13.15 6.13
CA VAL A 245 -4.74 -13.91 6.07
C VAL A 245 -5.83 -13.15 5.30
N SER A 246 -5.90 -11.82 5.44
CA SER A 246 -6.86 -11.00 4.70
C SER A 246 -6.56 -11.01 3.20
N GLU A 247 -5.30 -10.83 2.83
CA GLU A 247 -4.86 -10.85 1.42
C GLU A 247 -5.13 -12.21 0.78
N LEU A 248 -4.81 -13.32 1.46
CA LEU A 248 -5.10 -14.67 0.97
C LEU A 248 -6.61 -14.95 0.85
N GLN A 249 -7.44 -14.37 1.72
CA GLN A 249 -8.90 -14.51 1.61
C GLN A 249 -9.46 -13.80 0.38
N GLU A 250 -8.95 -12.61 0.05
CA GLU A 250 -9.32 -11.88 -1.16
C GLU A 250 -8.91 -12.67 -2.42
N ASP A 251 -7.72 -13.26 -2.44
CA ASP A 251 -7.23 -14.09 -3.55
C ASP A 251 -8.06 -15.37 -3.74
N ILE A 252 -8.46 -16.02 -2.64
CA ILE A 252 -9.35 -17.19 -2.67
C ILE A 252 -10.71 -16.81 -3.24
N GLU A 253 -11.28 -15.68 -2.82
CA GLU A 253 -12.57 -15.21 -3.32
C GLU A 253 -12.49 -14.88 -4.83
N ALA A 254 -11.43 -14.19 -5.26
CA ALA A 254 -11.21 -13.87 -6.67
C ALA A 254 -11.06 -15.13 -7.53
N SER A 255 -10.28 -16.10 -7.06
CA SER A 255 -10.08 -17.38 -7.73
C SER A 255 -11.36 -18.22 -7.80
N THR A 256 -12.17 -18.20 -6.75
CA THR A 256 -13.47 -18.89 -6.70
C THR A 256 -14.43 -18.30 -7.73
N LYS A 257 -14.53 -16.96 -7.83
CA LYS A 257 -15.37 -16.30 -8.86
C LYS A 257 -14.93 -16.64 -10.28
N LEU A 258 -13.63 -16.74 -10.54
CA LEU A 258 -13.09 -17.16 -11.83
C LEU A 258 -13.46 -18.61 -12.13
N LEU A 259 -13.34 -19.51 -11.16
CA LEU A 259 -13.73 -20.91 -11.30
C LEU A 259 -15.24 -21.06 -11.56
N ASP A 260 -16.08 -20.30 -10.87
CA ASP A 260 -17.53 -20.31 -11.10
C ASP A 260 -17.88 -19.85 -12.52
N THR A 261 -17.23 -18.77 -12.99
CA THR A 261 -17.40 -18.27 -14.36
C THR A 261 -16.94 -19.30 -15.40
N TRP A 262 -15.81 -19.96 -15.16
CA TRP A 262 -15.32 -21.03 -16.01
C TRP A 262 -16.26 -22.23 -16.01
N ASN A 263 -16.76 -22.66 -14.86
CA ASN A 263 -17.68 -23.79 -14.75
C ASN A 263 -19.00 -23.50 -15.50
N ALA A 264 -19.56 -22.30 -15.35
CA ALA A 264 -20.73 -21.87 -16.11
C ALA A 264 -20.46 -21.89 -17.62
N PHE A 265 -19.33 -21.36 -18.08
CA PHE A 265 -18.95 -21.43 -19.50
C PHE A 265 -18.75 -22.87 -19.98
N ARG A 266 -18.06 -23.70 -19.20
CA ARG A 266 -17.74 -25.09 -19.50
C ARG A 266 -18.99 -25.94 -19.64
N GLU A 267 -19.99 -25.73 -18.79
CA GLU A 267 -21.22 -26.51 -18.81
C GLU A 267 -22.21 -26.02 -19.86
N GLU A 268 -22.40 -24.70 -19.99
CA GLU A 268 -23.44 -24.14 -20.86
C GLU A 268 -22.99 -23.90 -22.30
N LYS A 269 -21.77 -23.38 -22.49
CA LYS A 269 -21.34 -22.78 -23.77
C LYS A 269 -20.25 -23.57 -24.48
N LEU A 270 -19.34 -24.20 -23.73
CA LEU A 270 -18.20 -24.90 -24.30
C LEU A 270 -18.61 -26.06 -25.24
N PRO A 271 -19.62 -26.91 -24.94
CA PRO A 271 -19.99 -27.99 -25.86
C PRO A 271 -20.48 -27.47 -27.21
N ALA A 272 -21.32 -26.42 -27.21
CA ALA A 272 -21.81 -25.78 -28.42
C ALA A 272 -20.67 -25.11 -29.20
N ALA A 273 -19.79 -24.37 -28.51
CA ALA A 273 -18.62 -23.75 -29.12
C ALA A 273 -17.68 -24.82 -29.74
N MET A 274 -17.41 -25.90 -29.03
CA MET A 274 -16.61 -27.02 -29.53
C MET A 274 -17.23 -27.66 -30.76
N GLN A 275 -18.54 -27.88 -30.77
CA GLN A 275 -19.25 -28.42 -31.92
C GLN A 275 -19.17 -27.47 -33.13
N SER A 276 -19.36 -26.16 -32.92
CA SER A 276 -19.23 -25.15 -33.97
C SER A 276 -17.82 -25.10 -34.54
N VAL A 277 -16.78 -25.10 -33.68
CA VAL A 277 -15.37 -25.10 -34.10
C VAL A 277 -15.01 -26.39 -34.84
N GLN A 278 -15.48 -27.55 -34.38
CA GLN A 278 -15.27 -28.83 -35.08
C GLN A 278 -15.92 -28.84 -36.46
N CYS A 279 -17.15 -28.31 -36.56
CA CYS A 279 -17.85 -28.18 -37.84
C CYS A 279 -17.09 -27.23 -38.78
N ALA A 280 -16.68 -26.07 -38.29
CA ALA A 280 -15.90 -25.09 -39.04
C ALA A 280 -14.57 -25.68 -39.53
N ALA A 281 -13.80 -26.34 -38.65
CA ALA A 281 -12.53 -26.97 -39.00
C ALA A 281 -12.69 -28.05 -40.09
N LYS A 282 -13.76 -28.87 -40.00
CA LYS A 282 -14.05 -29.87 -41.03
C LYS A 282 -14.40 -29.23 -42.37
N LEU A 283 -15.23 -28.18 -42.35
CA LEU A 283 -15.61 -27.45 -43.57
C LEU A 283 -14.41 -26.73 -44.18
N GLU A 284 -13.58 -26.09 -43.37
CA GLU A 284 -12.33 -25.44 -43.78
C GLU A 284 -11.42 -26.44 -44.50
N GLN A 285 -11.17 -27.61 -43.91
CA GLN A 285 -10.35 -28.66 -44.55
C GLN A 285 -10.93 -29.12 -45.89
N GLN A 286 -12.26 -29.29 -45.98
CA GLN A 286 -12.93 -29.69 -47.22
C GLN A 286 -12.83 -28.60 -48.31
N LEU A 287 -13.10 -27.34 -47.94
CA LEU A 287 -13.03 -26.20 -48.84
C LEU A 287 -11.60 -25.97 -49.33
N LEU A 288 -10.62 -26.04 -48.42
CA LEU A 288 -9.20 -25.85 -48.75
C LEU A 288 -8.69 -26.97 -49.65
N ALA A 289 -9.02 -28.24 -49.38
CA ALA A 289 -8.61 -29.35 -50.24
C ALA A 289 -9.14 -29.19 -51.67
N ASN A 290 -10.41 -28.81 -51.83
CA ASN A 290 -11.01 -28.54 -53.14
C ASN A 290 -10.36 -27.33 -53.83
N LEU A 291 -10.16 -26.24 -53.07
CA LEU A 291 -9.55 -25.01 -53.57
C LEU A 291 -8.12 -25.27 -54.05
N MET A 292 -7.29 -25.94 -53.25
CA MET A 292 -5.89 -26.23 -53.60
C MET A 292 -5.79 -27.16 -54.80
N GLY A 293 -6.68 -28.14 -54.92
CA GLY A 293 -6.79 -28.96 -56.13
C GLY A 293 -7.06 -28.11 -57.37
N GLN A 294 -8.05 -27.21 -57.30
CA GLN A 294 -8.40 -26.35 -58.41
C GLN A 294 -7.31 -25.32 -58.76
N ILE A 295 -6.64 -24.72 -57.77
CA ILE A 295 -5.54 -23.78 -57.99
C ILE A 295 -4.34 -24.46 -58.65
N ARG A 296 -4.04 -25.71 -58.27
CA ARG A 296 -2.95 -26.50 -58.88
C ARG A 296 -3.27 -26.90 -60.32
N GLU A 297 -4.54 -27.19 -60.63
CA GLU A 297 -4.97 -27.55 -61.99
C GLU A 297 -5.07 -26.34 -62.91
N ASP A 298 -5.84 -25.33 -62.52
CA ASP A 298 -6.07 -24.10 -63.28
C ASP A 298 -6.59 -22.96 -62.38
N PRO A 299 -5.74 -22.01 -61.96
CA PRO A 299 -6.18 -20.90 -61.12
C PRO A 299 -7.10 -19.91 -61.87
N SER A 300 -7.07 -19.87 -63.21
CA SER A 300 -7.97 -19.01 -64.00
C SER A 300 -9.42 -19.51 -63.97
N ALA A 301 -9.62 -20.80 -63.68
CA ALA A 301 -10.93 -21.42 -63.60
C ALA A 301 -11.74 -21.05 -62.34
N LEU A 302 -11.17 -20.33 -61.37
CA LEU A 302 -11.89 -19.90 -60.16
C LEU A 302 -13.10 -19.03 -60.51
N ALA A 303 -14.25 -19.35 -59.92
CA ALA A 303 -15.48 -18.62 -60.19
C ALA A 303 -15.55 -17.29 -59.42
N ALA A 304 -16.33 -16.34 -59.92
CA ALA A 304 -16.69 -15.14 -59.17
C ALA A 304 -17.63 -15.51 -58.00
N LEU A 305 -17.62 -14.74 -56.92
CA LEU A 305 -18.53 -14.94 -55.79
C LEU A 305 -20.00 -14.75 -56.20
N SER A 306 -20.27 -13.86 -57.15
CA SER A 306 -21.61 -13.64 -57.68
C SER A 306 -22.14 -14.76 -58.58
N ASP A 307 -21.30 -15.73 -58.96
CA ASP A 307 -21.70 -16.88 -59.79
C ASP A 307 -22.28 -18.02 -58.92
N ALA A 308 -23.53 -17.84 -58.48
CA ALA A 308 -24.23 -18.79 -57.62
C ALA A 308 -24.49 -20.16 -58.28
N GLN A 309 -24.31 -20.31 -59.60
CA GLN A 309 -24.55 -21.56 -60.32
C GLN A 309 -23.28 -22.39 -60.53
N SER A 310 -22.11 -21.81 -60.29
CA SER A 310 -20.85 -22.50 -60.44
C SER A 310 -20.67 -23.61 -59.40
N LYS A 311 -20.18 -24.77 -59.84
CA LYS A 311 -19.72 -25.86 -58.97
C LYS A 311 -18.24 -25.73 -58.59
N LYS A 312 -17.55 -24.73 -59.15
CA LYS A 312 -16.12 -24.50 -58.92
C LYS A 312 -15.92 -23.69 -57.64
N SER A 313 -14.73 -23.80 -57.04
CA SER A 313 -14.33 -22.91 -55.96
C SER A 313 -14.29 -21.46 -56.44
N THR A 314 -14.68 -20.55 -55.55
CA THR A 314 -14.71 -19.12 -55.82
C THR A 314 -13.39 -18.46 -55.45
N LEU A 315 -13.04 -17.38 -56.16
CA LEU A 315 -11.85 -16.58 -55.86
C LEU A 315 -11.90 -15.94 -54.46
N SER A 316 -13.11 -15.67 -53.94
CA SER A 316 -13.30 -15.17 -52.57
C SER A 316 -12.71 -16.07 -51.48
N LEU A 317 -12.60 -17.39 -51.72
CA LEU A 317 -11.98 -18.30 -50.77
C LEU A 317 -10.47 -18.07 -50.68
N VAL A 318 -9.81 -17.72 -51.79
CA VAL A 318 -8.39 -17.31 -51.82
C VAL A 318 -8.19 -16.04 -51.02
N PHE A 319 -9.07 -15.06 -51.22
CA PHE A 319 -9.02 -13.79 -50.51
C PHE A 319 -9.23 -13.95 -49.00
N ASN A 320 -10.20 -14.77 -48.60
CA ASN A 320 -10.45 -15.09 -47.19
C ASN A 320 -9.25 -15.81 -46.56
N MET A 321 -8.68 -16.80 -47.24
CA MET A 321 -7.49 -17.51 -46.78
C MET A 321 -6.28 -16.58 -46.62
N ALA A 322 -6.18 -15.53 -47.44
CA ALA A 322 -5.15 -14.50 -47.31
C ALA A 322 -5.43 -13.45 -46.22
N GLY A 323 -6.55 -13.55 -45.50
CA GLY A 323 -6.92 -12.63 -44.42
C GLY A 323 -7.48 -11.28 -44.89
N LEU A 324 -7.95 -11.18 -46.14
CA LEU A 324 -8.60 -9.97 -46.63
C LEU A 324 -9.96 -9.75 -45.97
N SER A 325 -10.34 -8.48 -45.77
CA SER A 325 -11.60 -8.14 -45.12
C SER A 325 -12.84 -8.48 -45.97
N GLU A 326 -13.97 -8.68 -45.29
CA GLU A 326 -15.28 -8.91 -45.93
C GLU A 326 -15.67 -7.80 -46.92
N ASP A 327 -15.33 -6.54 -46.62
CA ASP A 327 -15.61 -5.39 -47.48
C ASP A 327 -14.87 -5.52 -48.81
N VAL A 328 -13.58 -5.87 -48.79
CA VAL A 328 -12.78 -6.10 -50.01
C VAL A 328 -13.32 -7.29 -50.79
N ILE A 329 -13.61 -8.41 -50.12
CA ILE A 329 -14.16 -9.60 -50.77
C ILE A 329 -15.49 -9.28 -51.46
N THR A 330 -16.35 -8.48 -50.83
CA THR A 330 -17.64 -8.07 -51.38
C THR A 330 -17.48 -7.13 -52.57
N LYS A 331 -16.57 -6.15 -52.49
CA LYS A 331 -16.22 -5.25 -53.61
C LYS A 331 -15.73 -6.03 -54.83
N LEU A 332 -15.03 -7.14 -54.62
CA LEU A 332 -14.50 -8.02 -55.66
C LEU A 332 -15.41 -9.21 -55.99
N SER A 333 -16.67 -9.19 -55.54
CA SER A 333 -17.58 -10.34 -55.70
C SER A 333 -17.84 -10.75 -57.16
N GLY A 334 -17.72 -9.82 -58.11
CA GLY A 334 -17.87 -10.08 -59.54
C GLY A 334 -16.61 -10.54 -60.26
N VAL A 335 -15.45 -10.57 -59.60
CA VAL A 335 -14.16 -10.86 -60.24
C VAL A 335 -13.90 -12.36 -60.26
N SER A 336 -13.70 -12.92 -61.46
CA SER A 336 -13.30 -14.31 -61.68
C SER A 336 -11.78 -14.51 -61.60
N GLY A 337 -11.32 -15.76 -61.52
CA GLY A 337 -9.90 -16.10 -61.51
C GLY A 337 -9.16 -15.60 -62.76
N ASP A 338 -9.75 -15.77 -63.94
CA ASP A 338 -9.20 -15.28 -65.21
C ASP A 338 -9.02 -13.76 -65.22
N GLU A 339 -10.07 -13.01 -64.85
CA GLU A 339 -10.02 -11.55 -64.76
C GLU A 339 -8.98 -11.10 -63.74
N PHE A 340 -8.91 -11.78 -62.59
CA PHE A 340 -7.95 -11.48 -61.52
C PHE A 340 -6.50 -11.64 -61.99
N LEU A 341 -6.18 -12.72 -62.70
CA LEU A 341 -4.82 -12.99 -63.17
C LEU A 341 -4.41 -12.08 -64.34
N ASN A 342 -5.35 -11.80 -65.25
CA ASN A 342 -5.08 -11.06 -66.48
C ASN A 342 -5.16 -9.54 -66.34
N SER A 343 -5.54 -9.00 -65.17
CA SER A 343 -5.74 -7.56 -64.97
C SER A 343 -4.69 -6.94 -64.02
N PRO A 344 -3.45 -6.71 -64.49
CA PRO A 344 -2.43 -6.06 -63.66
C PRO A 344 -2.83 -4.62 -63.31
N ASN A 345 -2.64 -4.22 -62.04
CA ASN A 345 -2.99 -2.90 -61.49
C ASN A 345 -4.49 -2.61 -61.38
N PHE A 346 -5.38 -3.59 -61.59
CA PHE A 346 -6.83 -3.41 -61.54
C PHE A 346 -7.30 -2.84 -60.18
N PHE A 347 -6.75 -3.32 -59.08
CA PHE A 347 -7.21 -2.94 -57.73
C PHE A 347 -6.88 -1.49 -57.35
N SER A 348 -5.83 -0.92 -57.94
CA SER A 348 -5.35 0.42 -57.62
C SER A 348 -6.26 1.54 -58.15
N SER A 349 -7.08 1.27 -59.17
CA SER A 349 -7.79 2.31 -59.91
C SER A 349 -9.32 2.24 -59.77
N TYR A 350 -9.87 1.08 -59.44
CA TYR A 350 -11.32 0.85 -59.52
C TYR A 350 -12.03 0.76 -58.16
N PHE A 351 -11.28 0.53 -57.07
CA PHE A 351 -11.87 0.33 -55.76
C PHE A 351 -11.16 1.16 -54.68
N ASP A 352 -11.98 1.74 -53.79
CA ASP A 352 -11.51 2.35 -52.56
C ASP A 352 -11.11 1.25 -51.55
N ILE A 353 -9.94 0.66 -51.78
CA ILE A 353 -9.34 -0.40 -50.94
C ILE A 353 -8.11 0.20 -50.25
N LYS A 354 -7.90 -0.17 -48.98
CA LYS A 354 -6.71 0.27 -48.25
C LYS A 354 -5.42 -0.24 -48.88
N LEU A 355 -4.35 0.54 -48.75
CA LEU A 355 -3.08 0.25 -49.43
C LEU A 355 -2.52 -1.14 -49.07
N ASP A 356 -2.64 -1.56 -47.81
CA ASP A 356 -2.18 -2.86 -47.33
C ASP A 356 -2.91 -4.02 -48.01
N GLU A 357 -4.25 -4.00 -48.01
CA GLU A 357 -5.06 -5.01 -48.70
C GLU A 357 -4.86 -4.98 -50.23
N GLN A 358 -4.62 -3.81 -50.82
CA GLN A 358 -4.23 -3.72 -52.23
C GLN A 358 -2.90 -4.44 -52.51
N LYS A 359 -1.90 -4.29 -51.63
CA LYS A 359 -0.62 -5.01 -51.80
C LYS A 359 -0.77 -6.50 -51.54
N ASP A 360 -1.63 -6.91 -50.61
CA ASP A 360 -1.92 -8.33 -50.42
C ASP A 360 -2.58 -8.93 -51.67
N LEU A 361 -3.54 -8.24 -52.30
CA LEU A 361 -4.15 -8.66 -53.57
C LEU A 361 -3.13 -8.77 -54.71
N GLU A 362 -2.26 -7.77 -54.89
CA GLU A 362 -1.22 -7.82 -55.93
C GLU A 362 -0.19 -8.93 -55.66
N TYR A 363 0.15 -9.18 -54.40
CA TYR A 363 1.03 -10.27 -54.01
C TYR A 363 0.38 -11.63 -54.27
N LEU A 364 -0.88 -11.83 -53.89
CA LEU A 364 -1.63 -13.05 -54.21
C LEU A 364 -1.68 -13.30 -55.72
N ARG A 365 -1.95 -12.25 -56.51
CA ARG A 365 -1.95 -12.33 -57.98
C ARG A 365 -0.59 -12.74 -58.52
N LEU A 366 0.50 -12.13 -58.02
CA LEU A 366 1.87 -12.48 -58.40
C LEU A 366 2.15 -13.96 -58.12
N MET A 367 1.87 -14.42 -56.90
CA MET A 367 2.13 -15.79 -56.47
C MET A 367 1.30 -16.82 -57.27
N MET A 368 0.01 -16.54 -57.50
CA MET A 368 -0.85 -17.39 -58.34
C MET A 368 -0.38 -17.45 -59.79
N ALA A 369 0.00 -16.31 -60.39
CA ALA A 369 0.49 -16.25 -61.77
C ALA A 369 1.82 -16.99 -61.96
N CYS A 370 2.64 -17.07 -60.92
CA CYS A 370 3.87 -17.85 -60.92
C CYS A 370 3.67 -19.35 -60.67
N GLY A 371 2.42 -19.81 -60.47
CA GLY A 371 2.12 -21.20 -60.10
C GLY A 371 2.62 -21.59 -58.70
N GLN A 372 2.97 -20.58 -57.90
CA GLN A 372 3.53 -20.74 -56.56
C GLN A 372 2.56 -20.17 -55.56
N PHE A 373 1.39 -20.79 -55.49
CA PHE A 373 0.41 -20.39 -54.52
C PHE A 373 1.06 -20.44 -53.13
N PRO A 374 1.01 -19.33 -52.36
CA PRO A 374 1.67 -19.29 -51.07
C PRO A 374 0.99 -20.31 -50.16
N TYR A 375 1.63 -20.67 -49.04
CA TYR A 375 1.07 -21.46 -47.92
C TYR A 375 1.37 -22.97 -47.85
N ASP A 376 2.02 -23.61 -48.84
CA ASP A 376 2.49 -24.99 -48.61
C ASP A 376 3.89 -24.98 -47.93
N ASP A 377 4.96 -24.58 -48.62
CA ASP A 377 6.33 -24.54 -48.04
C ASP A 377 7.09 -23.21 -48.30
N HIS A 378 6.62 -22.40 -49.27
CA HIS A 378 7.37 -21.23 -49.76
C HIS A 378 7.57 -20.15 -48.71
N VAL A 379 6.55 -19.89 -47.88
CA VAL A 379 6.64 -18.82 -46.86
C VAL A 379 7.74 -19.14 -45.85
N ASP A 380 7.92 -20.42 -45.50
CA ASP A 380 8.95 -20.85 -44.54
C ASP A 380 10.35 -20.92 -45.17
N GLN A 381 10.45 -21.12 -46.49
CA GLN A 381 11.72 -21.24 -47.20
C GLN A 381 12.23 -19.92 -47.78
N CYS A 382 11.34 -18.98 -48.10
CA CYS A 382 11.70 -17.72 -48.71
C CYS A 382 12.01 -16.66 -47.66
N VAL A 383 13.29 -16.26 -47.61
CA VAL A 383 13.81 -15.24 -46.67
C VAL A 383 13.10 -13.89 -46.75
N VAL A 384 12.44 -13.59 -47.87
CA VAL A 384 11.64 -12.36 -48.01
C VAL A 384 10.19 -12.59 -47.57
N CYS A 385 9.56 -13.69 -47.98
CA CYS A 385 8.15 -13.92 -47.70
C CYS A 385 7.90 -14.27 -46.22
N CYS A 386 8.89 -14.82 -45.51
CA CYS A 386 8.81 -15.08 -44.06
C CYS A 386 8.82 -13.80 -43.21
N CYS A 387 9.17 -12.64 -43.79
CA CYS A 387 9.08 -11.34 -43.15
C CYS A 387 7.62 -10.85 -43.11
N ASP A 388 6.80 -11.48 -42.28
CA ASP A 388 5.37 -11.18 -42.07
C ASP A 388 5.12 -9.88 -41.27
N THR A 389 6.16 -9.25 -40.74
CA THR A 389 6.09 -7.93 -40.09
C THR A 389 7.09 -6.94 -40.68
N ALA A 390 6.88 -5.64 -40.42
CA ALA A 390 7.78 -4.58 -40.88
C ALA A 390 9.16 -4.67 -40.21
N GLU A 391 9.20 -5.09 -38.94
CA GLU A 391 10.41 -5.33 -38.16
C GLU A 391 11.25 -6.44 -38.79
N LYS A 392 10.65 -7.61 -39.07
CA LYS A 392 11.37 -8.71 -39.72
C LYS A 392 11.92 -8.32 -41.10
N LEU A 393 11.17 -7.51 -41.86
CA LEU A 393 11.65 -6.99 -43.13
C LEU A 393 12.82 -6.02 -42.92
N TRP A 394 12.74 -5.17 -41.91
CA TRP A 394 13.81 -4.22 -41.58
C TRP A 394 15.10 -4.94 -41.17
N ASP A 395 15.00 -5.96 -40.31
CA ASP A 395 16.14 -6.79 -39.89
C ASP A 395 16.84 -7.43 -41.10
N LEU A 396 16.07 -7.97 -42.05
CA LEU A 396 16.61 -8.50 -43.32
C LEU A 396 17.33 -7.40 -44.13
N LEU A 397 16.75 -6.21 -44.22
CA LEU A 397 17.36 -5.10 -44.94
C LEU A 397 18.67 -4.63 -44.29
N GLU A 398 18.76 -4.64 -42.96
CA GLU A 398 19.99 -4.34 -42.21
C GLU A 398 21.08 -5.39 -42.44
N GLU A 399 20.73 -6.67 -42.41
CA GLU A 399 21.64 -7.78 -42.71
C GLU A 399 22.29 -7.62 -44.10
N HIS A 400 21.52 -7.13 -45.08
CA HIS A 400 21.96 -6.91 -46.45
C HIS A 400 22.43 -5.48 -46.76
N SER A 401 22.63 -4.63 -45.74
CA SER A 401 23.00 -3.20 -45.92
C SER A 401 24.36 -2.97 -46.64
N GLY A 402 25.21 -4.00 -46.73
CA GLY A 402 26.44 -3.95 -47.54
C GLY A 402 26.20 -4.01 -49.06
N ASP A 403 25.09 -4.62 -49.49
CA ASP A 403 24.75 -4.82 -50.90
C ASP A 403 23.78 -3.76 -51.44
N ILE A 404 22.98 -3.15 -50.56
CA ILE A 404 21.92 -2.20 -50.91
C ILE A 404 21.94 -0.95 -50.03
N ASP A 405 21.72 0.22 -50.65
CA ASP A 405 21.60 1.49 -49.92
C ASP A 405 20.20 1.65 -49.31
N ILE A 406 20.06 1.27 -48.04
CA ILE A 406 18.80 1.35 -47.27
C ILE A 406 18.57 2.72 -46.62
N SER A 407 19.44 3.72 -46.81
CA SER A 407 19.38 5.03 -46.13
C SER A 407 18.11 5.84 -46.40
N VAL A 408 17.34 5.45 -47.40
CA VAL A 408 16.06 6.08 -47.78
C VAL A 408 14.85 5.47 -47.08
N LEU A 409 15.01 4.32 -46.43
CA LEU A 409 13.98 3.63 -45.65
C LEU A 409 14.30 3.75 -44.15
N ASN A 410 13.27 3.57 -43.32
CA ASN A 410 13.41 3.33 -41.89
C ASN A 410 12.23 2.50 -41.41
N LEU A 411 12.38 1.84 -40.26
CA LEU A 411 11.37 0.97 -39.69
C LEU A 411 10.00 1.67 -39.52
N VAL A 412 9.98 2.88 -38.96
CA VAL A 412 8.75 3.68 -38.75
C VAL A 412 7.99 3.91 -40.06
N MET A 413 8.71 4.11 -41.17
CA MET A 413 8.10 4.27 -42.49
C MET A 413 7.44 2.97 -42.97
N LEU A 414 8.09 1.83 -42.75
CA LEU A 414 7.53 0.51 -43.10
C LEU A 414 6.31 0.19 -42.25
N GLU A 415 6.39 0.38 -40.92
CA GLU A 415 5.27 0.18 -39.97
C GLU A 415 4.06 1.05 -40.32
N SER A 416 4.29 2.35 -40.56
CA SER A 416 3.19 3.29 -40.85
C SER A 416 2.41 3.01 -42.14
N HIS A 417 2.95 2.15 -43.01
CA HIS A 417 2.29 1.71 -44.22
C HIS A 417 2.11 0.18 -44.27
N SER A 418 2.34 -0.50 -43.14
CA SER A 418 2.26 -1.95 -43.00
C SER A 418 3.04 -2.71 -44.09
N ILE A 419 4.23 -2.25 -44.46
CA ILE A 419 5.04 -2.89 -45.50
C ILE A 419 5.79 -4.07 -44.92
N THR A 420 5.34 -5.27 -45.28
CA THR A 420 5.96 -6.56 -44.99
C THR A 420 6.77 -7.04 -46.20
N GLY A 421 7.52 -8.14 -46.06
CA GLY A 421 8.27 -8.73 -47.18
C GLY A 421 7.40 -9.03 -48.41
N PRO A 422 6.28 -9.77 -48.27
CA PRO A 422 5.33 -9.99 -49.37
C PRO A 422 4.87 -8.70 -50.06
N ARG A 423 4.49 -7.69 -49.28
CA ARG A 423 3.99 -6.40 -49.80
C ARG A 423 5.09 -5.60 -50.49
N ALA A 424 6.34 -5.69 -50.02
CA ALA A 424 7.49 -5.03 -50.61
C ALA A 424 7.77 -5.53 -52.04
N LEU A 425 7.55 -6.82 -52.32
CA LEU A 425 7.76 -7.44 -53.64
C LEU A 425 6.87 -6.85 -54.74
N VAL A 426 5.71 -6.31 -54.38
CA VAL A 426 4.71 -5.77 -55.30
C VAL A 426 4.59 -4.24 -55.26
N LEU A 427 5.53 -3.57 -54.59
CA LEU A 427 5.57 -2.10 -54.58
C LEU A 427 5.84 -1.55 -55.99
N THR A 428 4.96 -0.64 -56.41
CA THR A 428 5.10 0.08 -57.68
C THR A 428 5.80 1.43 -57.46
N ARG A 429 6.27 2.05 -58.55
CA ARG A 429 6.85 3.41 -58.47
C ARG A 429 5.88 4.45 -57.87
N PRO A 430 4.57 4.47 -58.22
CA PRO A 430 3.58 5.29 -57.53
C PRO A 430 3.55 5.08 -56.02
N ASP A 431 3.56 3.83 -55.54
CA ASP A 431 3.55 3.53 -54.11
C ASP A 431 4.80 4.10 -53.42
N MET A 432 5.97 3.90 -54.03
CA MET A 432 7.25 4.41 -53.51
C MET A 432 7.27 5.95 -53.44
N LYS A 433 6.66 6.63 -54.40
CA LYS A 433 6.50 8.10 -54.35
C LYS A 433 5.61 8.52 -53.18
N SER A 434 4.52 7.79 -52.93
CA SER A 434 3.60 8.04 -51.82
C SER A 434 4.32 7.84 -50.47
N LEU A 435 5.02 6.70 -50.31
CA LEU A 435 5.78 6.34 -49.11
C LEU A 435 6.78 7.43 -48.69
N LEU A 436 7.49 8.00 -49.65
CA LEU A 436 8.58 8.94 -49.39
C LEU A 436 8.13 10.39 -49.12
N LYS A 437 6.84 10.72 -49.27
CA LYS A 437 6.22 12.06 -49.08
C LYS A 437 6.93 13.22 -49.82
N LYS A 438 7.89 12.94 -50.71
CA LYS A 438 8.72 13.92 -51.43
C LYS A 438 9.03 13.41 -52.83
N ASN A 439 8.94 14.29 -53.83
CA ASN A 439 9.24 14.01 -55.25
C ASN A 439 10.74 13.86 -55.57
N SER A 440 11.55 13.33 -54.65
CA SER A 440 12.96 13.04 -54.96
C SER A 440 13.05 11.78 -55.80
N ILE A 441 13.23 11.96 -57.11
CA ILE A 441 13.41 10.88 -58.08
C ILE A 441 14.57 9.95 -57.66
N ASP A 442 15.64 10.52 -57.09
CA ASP A 442 16.79 9.76 -56.60
C ASP A 442 16.39 8.80 -55.47
N LYS A 443 15.63 9.28 -54.47
CA LYS A 443 15.17 8.41 -53.38
C LYS A 443 14.25 7.30 -53.85
N VAL A 444 13.34 7.61 -54.78
CA VAL A 444 12.46 6.59 -55.40
C VAL A 444 13.30 5.53 -56.12
N ASN A 445 14.31 5.94 -56.89
CA ASN A 445 15.19 5.01 -57.60
C ASN A 445 15.98 4.11 -56.63
N LYS A 446 16.37 4.61 -55.46
CA LYS A 446 16.99 3.79 -54.41
C LYS A 446 16.02 2.74 -53.87
N VAL A 447 14.78 3.11 -53.54
CA VAL A 447 13.75 2.13 -53.13
C VAL A 447 13.46 1.10 -54.22
N VAL A 448 13.40 1.51 -55.49
CA VAL A 448 13.27 0.57 -56.62
C VAL A 448 14.40 -0.47 -56.62
N ARG A 449 15.66 -0.06 -56.36
CA ARG A 449 16.79 -1.00 -56.28
C ARG A 449 16.65 -1.98 -55.12
N ILE A 450 16.16 -1.52 -53.97
CA ILE A 450 15.88 -2.38 -52.80
C ILE A 450 14.81 -3.43 -53.18
N VAL A 451 13.70 -3.01 -53.79
CA VAL A 451 12.64 -3.94 -54.22
C VAL A 451 13.14 -4.94 -55.27
N LEU A 452 13.96 -4.50 -56.22
CA LEU A 452 14.60 -5.40 -57.20
C LEU A 452 15.53 -6.41 -56.53
N TYR A 453 16.22 -6.01 -55.45
CA TYR A 453 17.05 -6.91 -54.66
C TYR A 453 16.21 -7.93 -53.90
N LEU A 454 15.14 -7.52 -53.24
CA LEU A 454 14.19 -8.43 -52.58
C LEU A 454 13.55 -9.41 -53.58
N LEU A 455 13.18 -8.95 -54.78
CA LEU A 455 12.70 -9.81 -55.87
C LEU A 455 13.76 -10.83 -56.33
N LYS A 456 15.04 -10.46 -56.31
CA LYS A 456 16.13 -11.39 -56.59
C LYS A 456 16.22 -12.46 -55.51
N LEU A 457 16.26 -12.07 -54.23
CA LEU A 457 16.28 -13.02 -53.10
C LEU A 457 15.09 -13.98 -53.15
N HIS A 458 13.89 -13.46 -53.40
CA HIS A 458 12.69 -14.26 -53.55
C HIS A 458 12.80 -15.28 -54.70
N ARG A 459 13.28 -14.87 -55.88
CA ARG A 459 13.51 -15.77 -57.03
C ARG A 459 14.59 -16.81 -56.78
N ASP A 460 15.61 -16.48 -56.00
CA ASP A 460 16.68 -17.41 -55.67
C ASP A 460 16.17 -18.48 -54.68
N SER A 461 15.26 -18.13 -53.75
CA SER A 461 14.57 -19.10 -52.90
C SER A 461 13.67 -20.06 -53.67
N ILE A 462 13.12 -19.64 -54.80
CA ILE A 462 12.23 -20.47 -55.64
C ILE A 462 12.98 -21.56 -56.42
N LYS A 463 14.26 -21.34 -56.72
CA LYS A 463 15.06 -22.25 -57.54
C LYS A 463 15.72 -23.37 -56.74
N ASN A 464 15.85 -23.18 -55.44
CA ASN A 464 16.41 -24.15 -54.50
C ASN A 464 15.28 -24.99 -53.93
#